data_AF-A0AAV9W154-F1
#
_entry.id   AF-A0AAV9W154-F1
#
_cell.length_a   1.000
_cell.length_b   1.000
_cell.length_c   1.000
_cell.angle_alpha   90.00
_cell.angle_beta   90.00
_cell.angle_gamma   90.00
#
_symmetry.space_group_name_H-M   'P 1'
#
loop_
_entity.id
_entity.type
_entity.pdbx_description
1 polymer ?
#
loop_
_entity_poly.entity_id
_entity_poly.type
_entity_poly.pdbx_seq_one_letter_code
_entity_poly.pdbx_strand_id
1 'polypeptide(L)'
;MRFQRILGFVILISAWFPLSSARRPACYTRNFNTIASIYNFTIYPNQLPIIAQATNSNLSIPQIANLFSPNVTGRVQDIGNFTDFRTSIEYFFGLAPVPRAPTYVAFSAFDLTQFSSDCPSVAASTVYFTTAVADPSRPDFGKVLTYLKQSGFWHFDEQGRVDYYDLWIPALQDFSSIINAVDYDQRIVQLLVAKQVCQGAQKVCTGANTQYKKSIETDLGAVIAGLKLDPLLNTSLISQLELTNLNDGELNCFAQLSKKPFGTFDKLWADSVACRTVHLILAEVDPGVHCPHVGPTGGGKCVDYPYNNRLFDDIPLFGEKYRFRCPHD
;
A
#
# COMPACT_ATOMS: atom_id res chain seq x y z
N MET A 1 35.70 25.32 80.19
CA MET A 1 34.95 26.34 79.44
C MET A 1 34.58 25.76 78.08
N ARG A 2 33.30 25.89 77.69
CA ARG A 2 32.68 25.35 76.48
C ARG A 2 33.30 25.94 75.20
N PHE A 3 33.52 25.12 74.18
CA PHE A 3 33.52 25.58 72.79
C PHE A 3 32.52 24.73 72.00
N GLN A 4 31.45 25.39 71.53
CA GLN A 4 30.35 24.83 70.76
C GLN A 4 30.81 24.37 69.37
N ARG A 5 30.40 23.17 68.97
CA ARG A 5 30.42 22.71 67.58
C ARG A 5 29.32 23.45 66.81
N ILE A 6 29.70 24.29 65.84
CA ILE A 6 28.77 24.85 64.86
C ILE A 6 28.66 23.84 63.72
N LEU A 7 27.52 23.14 63.66
CA LEU A 7 27.14 22.29 62.54
C LEU A 7 26.68 23.22 61.41
N GLY A 8 27.49 23.38 60.36
CA GLY A 8 27.10 24.13 59.17
C GLY A 8 26.08 23.34 58.35
N PHE A 9 24.81 23.74 58.42
CA PHE A 9 23.74 23.23 57.58
C PHE A 9 23.91 23.82 56.16
N VAL A 10 24.44 23.05 55.22
CA VAL A 10 24.41 23.42 53.80
C VAL A 10 23.00 23.13 53.29
N ILE A 11 22.18 24.18 53.21
CA ILE A 11 20.89 24.13 52.52
C ILE A 11 21.18 24.05 51.02
N LEU A 12 21.10 22.84 50.45
CA LEU A 12 20.96 22.66 49.01
C LEU A 12 19.61 23.24 48.61
N ILE A 13 19.59 24.48 48.15
CA ILE A 13 18.46 25.03 47.41
C ILE A 13 18.42 24.26 46.10
N SER A 14 17.68 23.15 46.07
CA SER A 14 17.23 22.54 44.83
C SER A 14 16.31 23.56 44.16
N ALA A 15 16.90 24.43 43.33
CA ALA A 15 16.13 25.19 42.38
C ALA A 15 15.39 24.17 41.52
N TRP A 16 14.11 23.96 41.82
CA TRP A 16 13.15 23.43 40.88
C TRP A 16 13.10 24.42 39.72
N PHE A 17 14.05 24.30 38.79
CA PHE A 17 13.79 24.78 37.45
C PHE A 17 12.60 23.97 36.98
N PRO A 18 11.43 24.59 36.71
CA PRO A 18 10.40 23.88 35.98
C PRO A 18 11.10 23.39 34.71
N LEU A 19 11.13 22.08 34.49
CA LEU A 19 11.52 21.51 33.21
C LEU A 19 10.62 22.20 32.19
N SER A 20 11.15 23.21 31.52
CA SER A 20 10.51 23.87 30.40
C SER A 20 10.17 22.72 29.46
N SER A 21 8.89 22.47 29.20
CA SER A 21 8.54 21.55 28.13
C SER A 21 9.29 22.06 26.91
N ALA A 22 10.17 21.22 26.34
CA ALA A 22 10.99 21.63 25.21
C ALA A 22 10.05 22.17 24.15
N ARG A 23 10.18 23.46 23.81
CA ARG A 23 9.28 24.13 22.88
C ARG A 23 9.46 23.44 21.53
N ARG A 24 8.41 22.79 21.04
CA ARG A 24 8.47 22.07 19.76
C ARG A 24 8.90 23.02 18.64
N PRO A 25 9.82 22.62 17.75
CA PRO A 25 10.18 23.41 16.58
C PRO A 25 8.95 23.75 15.73
N ALA A 26 8.94 24.89 15.05
CA ALA A 26 7.83 25.27 14.17
C ALA A 26 7.58 24.22 13.06
N CYS A 27 8.64 23.54 12.60
CA CYS A 27 8.52 22.46 11.63
C CYS A 27 7.72 21.26 12.15
N TYR A 28 7.71 21.01 13.46
CA TYR A 28 6.95 19.92 14.06
C TYR A 28 5.47 20.02 13.67
N THR A 29 4.85 21.17 13.95
CA THR A 29 3.42 21.37 13.70
C THR A 29 3.11 21.38 12.22
N ARG A 30 3.97 22.02 11.40
CA ARG A 30 3.79 22.03 9.94
C ARG A 30 3.81 20.62 9.37
N ASN A 31 4.87 19.86 9.64
CA ASN A 31 5.07 18.52 9.08
C ASN A 31 4.00 17.55 9.58
N PHE A 32 3.58 17.66 10.85
CA PHE A 32 2.46 16.90 11.40
C PHE A 32 1.18 17.19 10.60
N ASN A 33 0.85 18.46 10.39
CA ASN A 33 -0.36 18.84 9.66
C ASN A 33 -0.32 18.39 8.19
N THR A 34 0.84 18.48 7.52
CA THR A 34 1.00 17.98 6.14
C THR A 34 0.70 16.47 6.08
N ILE A 35 1.33 15.67 6.94
CA ILE A 35 1.13 14.21 6.97
C ILE A 35 -0.29 13.84 7.38
N ALA A 36 -0.85 14.49 8.41
CA ALA A 36 -2.24 14.28 8.82
C ALA A 36 -3.24 14.62 7.69
N SER A 37 -2.97 15.67 6.91
CA SER A 37 -3.81 16.01 5.75
C SER A 37 -3.75 14.94 4.66
N ILE A 38 -2.56 14.40 4.38
CA ILE A 38 -2.38 13.31 3.42
C ILE A 38 -3.23 12.10 3.86
N TYR A 39 -3.10 11.67 5.11
CA TYR A 39 -3.86 10.52 5.60
C TYR A 39 -5.37 10.80 5.71
N ASN A 40 -5.79 12.03 5.97
CA ASN A 40 -7.20 12.39 5.94
C ASN A 40 -7.82 12.16 4.54
N PHE A 41 -7.06 12.36 3.47
CA PHE A 41 -7.51 12.04 2.11
C PHE A 41 -7.57 10.54 1.82
N THR A 42 -6.97 9.67 2.64
CA THR A 42 -7.09 8.21 2.48
C THR A 42 -8.35 7.63 3.14
N ILE A 43 -9.02 8.39 4.01
CA ILE A 43 -10.25 7.98 4.70
C ILE A 43 -11.44 8.05 3.74
N TYR A 44 -12.31 7.04 3.77
CA TYR A 44 -13.50 7.02 2.94
C TYR A 44 -14.53 8.07 3.35
N PRO A 45 -15.12 8.84 2.40
CA PRO A 45 -14.96 8.79 0.94
C PRO A 45 -13.98 9.83 0.36
N ASN A 46 -13.11 10.44 1.17
CA ASN A 46 -12.25 11.56 0.79
C ASN A 46 -11.26 11.24 -0.34
N GLN A 47 -10.91 9.97 -0.52
CA GLN A 47 -10.00 9.51 -1.58
C GLN A 47 -10.65 9.50 -2.96
N LEU A 48 -11.98 9.34 -3.04
CA LEU A 48 -12.67 9.13 -4.32
C LEU A 48 -12.46 10.28 -5.32
N PRO A 49 -12.57 11.57 -4.93
CA PRO A 49 -12.30 12.69 -5.85
C PRO A 49 -10.83 12.77 -6.27
N ILE A 50 -9.90 12.30 -5.45
CA ILE A 50 -8.47 12.29 -5.77
C ILE A 50 -8.19 11.23 -6.85
N ILE A 51 -8.68 10.01 -6.64
CA ILE A 51 -8.52 8.89 -7.59
C ILE A 51 -9.17 9.24 -8.94
N ALA A 52 -10.37 9.83 -8.93
CA ALA A 52 -11.07 10.24 -10.16
C ALA A 52 -10.28 11.26 -10.99
N GLN A 53 -9.40 12.06 -10.37
CA GLN A 53 -8.54 13.01 -11.05
C GLN A 53 -7.20 12.41 -11.47
N ALA A 54 -6.69 11.40 -10.76
CA ALA A 54 -5.42 10.73 -11.06
C ALA A 54 -5.41 9.98 -12.42
N THR A 55 -6.59 9.74 -13.00
CA THR A 55 -6.78 9.14 -14.33
C THR A 55 -6.53 10.12 -15.48
N ASN A 56 -6.54 11.43 -15.20
CA ASN A 56 -6.32 12.46 -16.20
C ASN A 56 -4.84 12.86 -16.21
N SER A 57 -4.25 12.93 -17.40
CA SER A 57 -2.83 13.19 -17.67
C SER A 57 -2.27 14.55 -17.20
N ASN A 58 -2.97 15.29 -16.34
CA ASN A 58 -2.54 16.59 -15.83
C ASN A 58 -1.80 16.46 -14.49
N LEU A 59 -0.56 16.96 -14.49
CA LEU A 59 0.49 16.90 -13.45
C LEU A 59 0.18 17.57 -12.10
N SER A 60 -1.08 17.79 -11.75
CA SER A 60 -1.43 18.33 -10.43
C SER A 60 -2.89 18.05 -10.06
N ILE A 61 -3.11 17.52 -8.86
CA ILE A 61 -4.43 17.43 -8.24
C ILE A 61 -4.56 18.59 -7.24
N PRO A 62 -5.41 19.61 -7.49
CA PRO A 62 -5.42 20.84 -6.71
C PRO A 62 -5.56 20.64 -5.19
N GLN A 63 -6.34 19.64 -4.77
CA GLN A 63 -6.61 19.34 -3.36
C GLN A 63 -5.35 18.91 -2.59
N ILE A 64 -4.36 18.33 -3.27
CA ILE A 64 -3.12 17.79 -2.66
C ILE A 64 -1.85 18.44 -3.21
N ALA A 65 -1.97 19.44 -4.08
CA ALA A 65 -0.83 20.15 -4.70
C ALA A 65 0.07 20.86 -3.67
N ASN A 66 -0.50 21.24 -2.52
CA ASN A 66 0.23 21.81 -1.39
C ASN A 66 0.74 20.75 -0.39
N LEU A 67 0.48 19.47 -0.63
CA LEU A 67 0.92 18.37 0.24
C LEU A 67 2.08 17.59 -0.37
N PHE A 68 2.11 17.46 -1.70
CA PHE A 68 3.14 16.73 -2.43
C PHE A 68 3.86 17.62 -3.44
N SER A 69 5.18 17.47 -3.53
CA SER A 69 5.99 18.07 -4.58
C SER A 69 5.64 17.45 -5.95
N PRO A 70 5.67 18.21 -7.06
CA PRO A 70 5.43 17.68 -8.40
C PRO A 70 6.39 16.55 -8.82
N ASN A 71 7.56 16.48 -8.18
CA ASN A 71 8.57 15.46 -8.43
C ASN A 71 8.65 14.46 -7.26
N VAL A 72 7.57 14.31 -6.47
CA VAL A 72 7.57 13.38 -5.35
C VAL A 72 7.93 11.97 -5.82
N THR A 73 8.81 11.34 -5.06
CA THR A 73 9.24 9.96 -5.25
C THR A 73 9.24 9.26 -3.90
N GLY A 74 9.15 7.94 -3.88
CA GLY A 74 9.17 7.24 -2.61
C GLY A 74 9.14 5.73 -2.73
N ARG A 75 9.18 5.11 -1.56
CA ARG A 75 9.10 3.66 -1.38
C ARG A 75 8.02 3.35 -0.38
N VAL A 76 7.23 2.31 -0.69
CA VAL A 76 6.53 1.55 0.33
C VAL A 76 7.17 0.18 0.34
N GLN A 77 7.87 -0.13 1.42
CA GLN A 77 8.76 -1.28 1.55
C GLN A 77 8.03 -2.58 1.24
N ASP A 78 8.65 -3.39 0.38
CA ASP A 78 8.12 -4.63 -0.22
C ASP A 78 6.84 -4.49 -1.05
N ILE A 79 6.32 -3.28 -1.25
CA ILE A 79 5.24 -2.98 -2.19
C ILE A 79 5.80 -2.42 -3.49
N GLY A 80 6.69 -1.43 -3.42
CA GLY A 80 7.35 -0.89 -4.61
C GLY A 80 7.91 0.51 -4.44
N ASN A 81 8.54 0.95 -5.54
CA ASN A 81 9.08 2.30 -5.71
C ASN A 81 8.18 3.11 -6.65
N PHE A 82 8.01 4.38 -6.31
CA PHE A 82 7.17 5.36 -6.99
C PHE A 82 8.06 6.51 -7.40
N THR A 83 8.22 6.75 -8.69
CA THR A 83 9.25 7.67 -9.22
C THR A 83 8.69 8.96 -9.77
N ASP A 84 7.37 9.13 -9.68
CA ASP A 84 6.67 10.31 -10.13
C ASP A 84 5.43 10.57 -9.26
N PHE A 85 4.91 11.79 -9.37
CA PHE A 85 3.72 12.24 -8.65
C PHE A 85 2.55 11.29 -8.85
N ARG A 86 2.25 10.93 -10.09
CA ARG A 86 1.06 10.17 -10.45
C ARG A 86 1.06 8.80 -9.78
N THR A 87 2.14 8.04 -9.95
CA THR A 87 2.25 6.70 -9.37
C THR A 87 2.27 6.73 -7.84
N SER A 88 2.85 7.78 -7.24
CA SER A 88 2.78 7.99 -5.79
C SER A 88 1.33 8.17 -5.32
N ILE A 89 0.58 9.07 -5.98
CA ILE A 89 -0.80 9.39 -5.62
C ILE A 89 -1.74 8.19 -5.87
N GLU A 90 -1.60 7.51 -7.01
CA GLU A 90 -2.40 6.33 -7.36
C GLU A 90 -2.30 5.24 -6.29
N TYR A 91 -1.11 5.00 -5.73
CA TYR A 91 -0.95 3.99 -4.70
C TYR A 91 -1.46 4.45 -3.33
N PHE A 92 -1.18 5.69 -2.91
CA PHE A 92 -1.64 6.21 -1.63
C PHE A 92 -3.17 6.21 -1.51
N PHE A 93 -3.86 6.64 -2.57
CA PHE A 93 -5.30 6.82 -2.53
C PHE A 93 -6.06 5.67 -3.20
N GLY A 94 -5.55 5.13 -4.31
CA GLY A 94 -6.21 4.07 -5.09
C GLY A 94 -6.20 2.69 -4.43
N LEU A 95 -5.29 2.44 -3.47
CA LEU A 95 -5.27 1.19 -2.70
C LEU A 95 -5.99 1.28 -1.35
N ALA A 96 -6.47 2.47 -0.97
CA ALA A 96 -7.33 2.60 0.21
C ALA A 96 -8.63 1.81 -0.03
N PRO A 97 -9.06 0.92 0.90
CA PRO A 97 -10.22 0.09 0.66
C PRO A 97 -11.49 0.92 0.42
N VAL A 98 -12.26 0.51 -0.59
CA VAL A 98 -13.58 1.06 -0.93
C VAL A 98 -14.64 0.01 -0.59
N PRO A 99 -15.80 0.39 -0.04
CA PRO A 99 -16.83 -0.56 0.35
C PRO A 99 -17.30 -1.41 -0.83
N ARG A 100 -17.00 -2.70 -0.77
CA ARG A 100 -17.47 -3.71 -1.73
C ARG A 100 -17.63 -5.07 -1.05
N ALA A 101 -18.41 -5.95 -1.66
CA ALA A 101 -18.55 -7.32 -1.20
C ALA A 101 -17.18 -8.02 -1.07
N PRO A 102 -17.00 -8.94 -0.09
CA PRO A 102 -18.03 -9.40 0.84
C PRO A 102 -18.16 -8.56 2.13
N THR A 103 -17.17 -7.74 2.47
CA THR A 103 -17.07 -7.09 3.80
C THR A 103 -17.55 -5.64 3.84
N TYR A 104 -17.57 -4.95 2.70
CA TYR A 104 -17.98 -3.55 2.57
C TYR A 104 -17.20 -2.58 3.46
N VAL A 105 -15.96 -2.92 3.83
CA VAL A 105 -15.16 -2.08 4.71
C VAL A 105 -14.38 -1.02 3.96
N ALA A 106 -14.09 0.07 4.66
CA ALA A 106 -13.16 1.11 4.25
C ALA A 106 -12.39 1.65 5.46
N PHE A 107 -11.36 2.46 5.21
CA PHE A 107 -10.77 3.27 6.28
C PHE A 107 -11.78 4.31 6.73
N SER A 108 -12.16 4.29 8.01
CA SER A 108 -13.16 5.19 8.61
C SER A 108 -12.54 6.29 9.47
N ALA A 109 -11.32 6.06 9.97
CA ALA A 109 -10.54 7.03 10.72
C ALA A 109 -9.05 6.67 10.65
N PHE A 110 -8.19 7.62 10.99
CA PHE A 110 -6.78 7.35 11.25
C PHE A 110 -6.33 8.03 12.55
N ASP A 111 -5.35 7.41 13.20
CA ASP A 111 -4.65 7.96 14.36
C ASP A 111 -3.16 8.04 14.07
N LEU A 112 -2.62 9.26 14.08
CA LEU A 112 -1.18 9.50 14.00
C LEU A 112 -0.58 9.35 15.41
N THR A 113 -0.26 8.12 15.79
CA THR A 113 0.07 7.73 17.17
C THR A 113 1.50 8.06 17.59
N GLN A 114 2.44 8.08 16.63
CA GLN A 114 3.83 8.42 16.87
C GLN A 114 4.28 9.41 15.82
N PHE A 115 4.93 10.48 16.25
CA PHE A 115 5.44 11.52 15.36
C PHE A 115 6.70 12.15 15.94
N SER A 116 7.69 12.36 15.09
CA SER A 116 8.85 13.19 15.39
C SER A 116 9.23 14.04 14.17
N SER A 117 9.71 15.25 14.43
CA SER A 117 10.26 16.13 13.40
C SER A 117 11.10 17.19 14.09
N ASP A 118 12.42 17.07 13.93
CA ASP A 118 13.40 17.93 14.60
C ASP A 118 13.98 19.01 13.68
N CYS A 119 13.72 18.91 12.37
CA CYS A 119 14.09 19.89 11.36
C CYS A 119 12.98 20.07 10.32
N PRO A 120 13.01 21.15 9.52
CA PRO A 120 12.05 21.37 8.45
C PRO A 120 11.97 20.21 7.46
N SER A 121 13.10 19.66 7.04
CA SER A 121 13.11 18.73 5.91
C SER A 121 12.73 17.29 6.26
N VAL A 122 12.61 16.89 7.53
CA VAL A 122 12.39 15.48 7.89
C VAL A 122 11.33 15.29 8.97
N ALA A 123 10.51 14.26 8.82
CA ALA A 123 9.66 13.72 9.88
C ALA A 123 9.64 12.18 9.85
N ALA A 124 9.31 11.58 10.99
CA ALA A 124 8.94 10.17 11.08
C ALA A 124 7.53 10.05 11.67
N SER A 125 6.78 9.05 11.24
CA SER A 125 5.41 8.82 11.73
C SER A 125 5.05 7.35 11.84
N THR A 126 4.15 7.02 12.76
CA THR A 126 3.33 5.81 12.74
C THR A 126 1.86 6.20 12.71
N VAL A 127 1.10 5.60 11.80
CA VAL A 127 -0.33 5.78 11.63
C VAL A 127 -1.05 4.46 11.77
N TYR A 128 -2.18 4.48 12.46
CA TYR A 128 -3.14 3.39 12.53
C TYR A 128 -4.41 3.80 11.81
N PHE A 129 -4.85 3.02 10.82
CA PHE A 129 -6.14 3.18 10.19
C PHE A 129 -7.16 2.30 10.88
N THR A 130 -8.28 2.88 11.29
CA THR A 130 -9.46 2.12 11.69
C THR A 130 -10.20 1.68 10.44
N THR A 131 -10.46 0.38 10.31
CA THR A 131 -11.21 -0.18 9.18
C THR A 131 -12.58 -0.64 9.66
N ALA A 132 -13.65 -0.11 9.07
CA ALA A 132 -15.01 -0.39 9.48
C ALA A 132 -15.94 -0.56 8.27
N VAL A 133 -17.08 -1.23 8.47
CA VAL A 133 -18.14 -1.35 7.45
C VAL A 133 -18.65 0.04 7.10
N ALA A 134 -18.45 0.46 5.85
CA ALA A 134 -18.68 1.83 5.40
C ALA A 134 -19.79 1.95 4.33
N ASP A 135 -20.55 0.88 4.10
CA ASP A 135 -21.79 0.90 3.33
C ASP A 135 -23.01 1.05 4.26
N PRO A 136 -23.73 2.19 4.21
CA PRO A 136 -24.90 2.46 5.07
C PRO A 136 -26.08 1.50 4.88
N SER A 137 -26.13 0.74 3.77
CA SER A 137 -27.18 -0.25 3.53
C SER A 137 -26.99 -1.55 4.32
N ARG A 138 -25.81 -1.73 4.93
CA ARG A 138 -25.46 -2.95 5.68
C ARG A 138 -25.96 -2.87 7.13
N PRO A 139 -26.46 -3.98 7.71
CA PRO A 139 -26.98 -3.98 9.08
C PRO A 139 -25.92 -3.72 10.14
N ASP A 140 -24.64 -3.94 9.81
CA ASP A 140 -23.48 -3.72 10.66
C ASP A 140 -22.67 -2.48 10.26
N PHE A 141 -23.29 -1.50 9.59
CA PHE A 141 -22.67 -0.21 9.28
C PHE A 141 -22.01 0.42 10.51
N GLY A 142 -20.76 0.87 10.35
CA GLY A 142 -19.94 1.45 11.43
C GLY A 142 -19.22 0.42 12.30
N LYS A 143 -19.47 -0.90 12.14
CA LYS A 143 -18.74 -1.93 12.87
C LYS A 143 -17.27 -1.95 12.46
N VAL A 144 -16.39 -1.74 13.43
CA VAL A 144 -14.93 -1.89 13.25
C VAL A 144 -14.59 -3.36 13.05
N LEU A 145 -13.82 -3.63 12.00
CA LEU A 145 -13.36 -4.98 11.66
C LEU A 145 -11.91 -5.21 12.12
N THR A 146 -11.00 -4.30 11.77
CA THR A 146 -9.57 -4.42 12.09
C THR A 146 -8.87 -3.06 11.96
N TYR A 147 -7.55 -3.05 12.17
CA TYR A 147 -6.69 -1.89 11.98
C TYR A 147 -5.55 -2.21 11.01
N LEU A 148 -5.10 -1.20 10.26
CA LEU A 148 -3.87 -1.28 9.48
C LEU A 148 -2.84 -0.30 10.07
N LYS A 149 -1.59 -0.73 10.20
CA LYS A 149 -0.49 0.14 10.62
C LYS A 149 0.36 0.52 9.41
N GLN A 150 0.80 1.77 9.37
CA GLN A 150 1.85 2.24 8.47
C GLN A 150 2.87 3.05 9.26
N SER A 151 4.16 2.84 9.02
CA SER A 151 5.24 3.58 9.68
C SER A 151 6.30 3.99 8.66
N GLY A 152 7.01 5.08 8.91
CA GLY A 152 8.19 5.42 8.12
C GLY A 152 8.61 6.88 8.20
N PHE A 153 9.36 7.29 7.18
CA PHE A 153 10.04 8.57 7.09
C PHE A 153 9.51 9.41 5.93
N TRP A 154 9.55 10.71 6.12
CA TRP A 154 9.09 11.72 5.19
C TRP A 154 10.17 12.78 5.03
N HIS A 155 10.42 13.20 3.80
CA HIS A 155 11.20 14.37 3.49
C HIS A 155 10.29 15.46 2.94
N PHE A 156 10.63 16.72 3.22
CA PHE A 156 9.89 17.88 2.76
C PHE A 156 10.78 18.83 1.97
N ASP A 157 10.24 19.37 0.88
CA ASP A 157 10.86 20.46 0.14
C ASP A 157 10.82 21.79 0.94
N GLU A 158 11.44 22.82 0.37
CA GLU A 158 11.48 24.17 0.98
C GLU A 158 10.09 24.78 1.19
N GLN A 159 9.07 24.33 0.43
CA GLN A 159 7.68 24.77 0.59
C GLN A 159 6.93 23.96 1.66
N GLY A 160 7.54 22.94 2.24
CA GLY A 160 6.92 22.07 3.24
C GLY A 160 6.01 20.99 2.65
N ARG A 161 6.15 20.69 1.35
CA ARG A 161 5.46 19.58 0.67
C ARG A 161 6.33 18.34 0.72
N VAL A 162 5.71 17.16 0.75
CA VAL A 162 6.42 15.89 0.68
C VAL A 162 7.04 15.71 -0.69
N ASP A 163 8.36 15.58 -0.75
CA ASP A 163 9.13 15.29 -1.97
C ASP A 163 9.77 13.89 -1.95
N TYR A 164 10.07 13.34 -0.76
CA TYR A 164 10.45 11.94 -0.59
C TYR A 164 9.68 11.25 0.55
N TYR A 165 9.40 9.96 0.40
CA TYR A 165 8.90 9.12 1.50
C TYR A 165 9.49 7.71 1.46
N ASP A 166 9.71 7.13 2.63
CA ASP A 166 10.09 5.72 2.80
C ASP A 166 9.25 5.10 3.90
N LEU A 167 8.26 4.32 3.49
CA LEU A 167 7.15 3.86 4.33
C LEU A 167 7.10 2.34 4.36
N TRP A 168 6.48 1.80 5.38
CA TRP A 168 6.35 0.37 5.57
C TRP A 168 5.00 0.02 6.20
N ILE A 169 4.39 -1.04 5.69
CA ILE A 169 3.12 -1.58 6.15
C ILE A 169 3.39 -3.00 6.66
N PRO A 170 3.50 -3.21 7.98
CA PRO A 170 3.59 -4.56 8.53
C PRO A 170 2.29 -5.35 8.34
N ALA A 171 2.43 -6.66 8.13
CA ALA A 171 1.32 -7.63 8.13
C ALA A 171 0.18 -7.27 7.16
N LEU A 172 0.55 -6.81 5.96
CA LEU A 172 -0.41 -6.48 4.92
C LEU A 172 -1.14 -7.75 4.45
N GLN A 173 -0.47 -8.92 4.47
CA GLN A 173 -1.12 -10.21 4.21
C GLN A 173 -2.28 -10.48 5.16
N ASP A 174 -2.07 -10.37 6.47
CA ASP A 174 -3.12 -10.64 7.47
C ASP A 174 -4.25 -9.63 7.35
N PHE A 175 -3.92 -8.35 7.16
CA PHE A 175 -4.91 -7.32 6.90
C PHE A 175 -5.76 -7.66 5.66
N SER A 176 -5.12 -7.99 4.54
CA SER A 176 -5.80 -8.38 3.30
C SER A 176 -6.68 -9.61 3.48
N SER A 177 -6.26 -10.62 4.24
CA SER A 177 -7.09 -11.79 4.56
C SER A 177 -8.36 -11.38 5.31
N ILE A 178 -8.21 -10.54 6.34
CA ILE A 178 -9.33 -10.07 7.18
C ILE A 178 -10.32 -9.23 6.37
N ILE A 179 -9.84 -8.19 5.67
CA ILE A 179 -10.74 -7.25 4.98
C ILE A 179 -11.43 -7.85 3.76
N ASN A 180 -10.92 -8.94 3.21
CA ASN A 180 -11.59 -9.67 2.12
C ASN A 180 -12.37 -10.88 2.63
N ALA A 181 -12.28 -11.22 3.92
CA ALA A 181 -12.82 -12.46 4.51
C ALA A 181 -12.35 -13.72 3.76
N VAL A 182 -11.04 -13.77 3.45
CA VAL A 182 -10.43 -14.80 2.61
C VAL A 182 -9.19 -15.37 3.30
N ASP A 183 -9.05 -16.70 3.26
CA ASP A 183 -7.84 -17.42 3.67
C ASP A 183 -6.99 -17.73 2.43
N TYR A 184 -5.98 -16.90 2.19
CA TYR A 184 -5.11 -17.00 1.01
C TYR A 184 -4.12 -18.19 1.05
N ASP A 185 -4.00 -18.90 2.18
CA ASP A 185 -3.17 -20.10 2.26
C ASP A 185 -3.85 -21.31 1.59
N GLN A 186 -5.17 -21.24 1.40
CA GLN A 186 -5.92 -22.32 0.75
C GLN A 186 -5.71 -22.32 -0.76
N ARG A 187 -5.28 -23.48 -1.29
CA ARG A 187 -5.02 -23.63 -2.73
C ARG A 187 -6.24 -23.29 -3.60
N ILE A 188 -7.46 -23.64 -3.16
CA ILE A 188 -8.69 -23.30 -3.89
C ILE A 188 -8.89 -21.79 -3.99
N VAL A 189 -8.66 -21.06 -2.90
CA VAL A 189 -8.73 -19.60 -2.86
C VAL A 189 -7.70 -19.01 -3.82
N GLN A 190 -6.45 -19.48 -3.78
CA GLN A 190 -5.40 -18.98 -4.67
C GLN A 190 -5.78 -19.14 -6.16
N LEU A 191 -6.38 -20.27 -6.51
CA LEU A 191 -6.87 -20.51 -7.88
C LEU A 191 -8.07 -19.62 -8.21
N LEU A 192 -9.03 -19.44 -7.29
CA LEU A 192 -10.17 -18.54 -7.51
C LEU A 192 -9.72 -17.09 -7.69
N VAL A 193 -8.74 -16.63 -6.91
CA VAL A 193 -8.17 -15.29 -7.07
C VAL A 193 -7.46 -15.16 -8.42
N ALA A 194 -6.68 -16.17 -8.84
CA ALA A 194 -6.07 -16.16 -10.17
C ALA A 194 -7.13 -16.09 -11.29
N LYS A 195 -8.24 -16.83 -11.15
CA LYS A 195 -9.39 -16.77 -12.07
C LYS A 195 -10.00 -15.36 -12.08
N GLN A 196 -10.25 -14.76 -10.91
CA GLN A 196 -10.80 -13.41 -10.78
C GLN A 196 -9.87 -12.36 -11.41
N VAL A 197 -8.55 -12.49 -11.21
CA VAL A 197 -7.56 -11.62 -11.87
C VAL A 197 -7.71 -11.72 -13.39
N CYS A 198 -7.88 -12.92 -13.94
CA CYS A 198 -8.03 -13.12 -15.38
C CYS A 198 -9.33 -12.55 -15.95
N GLN A 199 -10.46 -12.75 -15.26
CA GLN A 199 -11.75 -12.17 -15.67
C GLN A 199 -11.71 -10.64 -15.62
N GLY A 200 -11.16 -10.09 -14.53
CA GLY A 200 -10.98 -8.65 -14.39
C GLY A 200 -10.05 -8.07 -15.44
N ALA A 201 -8.93 -8.75 -15.73
CA ALA A 201 -8.00 -8.33 -16.76
C ALA A 201 -8.67 -8.28 -18.14
N GLN A 202 -9.48 -9.27 -18.52
CA GLN A 202 -10.18 -9.23 -19.82
C GLN A 202 -11.26 -8.14 -19.88
N LYS A 203 -11.85 -7.79 -18.73
CA LYS A 203 -12.84 -6.72 -18.64
C LYS A 203 -12.20 -5.32 -18.74
N VAL A 204 -11.07 -5.11 -18.05
CA VAL A 204 -10.44 -3.79 -17.88
C VAL A 204 -9.37 -3.54 -18.95
N CYS A 205 -8.55 -4.54 -19.25
CA CYS A 205 -7.39 -4.43 -20.14
C CYS A 205 -7.78 -4.81 -21.58
N THR A 206 -8.39 -3.88 -22.30
CA THR A 206 -8.89 -4.08 -23.66
C THR A 206 -8.06 -3.31 -24.71
N GLY A 207 -8.26 -3.64 -25.99
CA GLY A 207 -7.58 -2.96 -27.11
C GLY A 207 -6.06 -3.10 -27.06
N ALA A 208 -5.35 -1.97 -27.09
CA ALA A 208 -3.88 -1.95 -26.98
C ALA A 208 -3.37 -2.45 -25.62
N ASN A 209 -4.21 -2.42 -24.59
CA ASN A 209 -3.87 -2.87 -23.24
C ASN A 209 -4.14 -4.36 -23.01
N THR A 210 -4.67 -5.10 -24.00
CA THR A 210 -4.95 -6.54 -23.86
C THR A 210 -3.67 -7.34 -23.62
N GLN A 211 -3.60 -8.00 -22.46
CA GLN A 211 -2.43 -8.75 -22.02
C GLN A 211 -2.47 -10.24 -22.39
N TYR A 212 -3.66 -10.84 -22.36
CA TYR A 212 -3.85 -12.26 -22.64
C TYR A 212 -4.79 -12.41 -23.83
N LYS A 213 -4.28 -12.93 -24.93
CA LYS A 213 -5.07 -13.24 -26.13
C LYS A 213 -5.45 -14.72 -26.12
N LYS A 214 -6.40 -15.11 -26.97
CA LYS A 214 -6.66 -16.54 -27.23
C LYS A 214 -5.35 -17.26 -27.58
N SER A 215 -5.15 -18.44 -27.02
CA SER A 215 -4.06 -19.36 -27.38
C SER A 215 -4.66 -20.65 -27.95
N ILE A 216 -4.13 -21.13 -29.08
CA ILE A 216 -4.57 -22.38 -29.72
C ILE A 216 -4.05 -23.59 -28.93
N GLU A 217 -2.97 -23.42 -28.16
CA GLU A 217 -2.36 -24.47 -27.33
C GLU A 217 -3.02 -24.62 -25.96
N THR A 218 -3.98 -23.75 -25.61
CA THR A 218 -4.64 -23.78 -24.30
C THR A 218 -6.09 -24.23 -24.45
N ASP A 219 -6.34 -25.48 -24.09
CA ASP A 219 -7.69 -26.02 -23.89
C ASP A 219 -7.94 -26.38 -22.41
N LEU A 220 -9.20 -26.62 -22.07
CA LEU A 220 -9.62 -26.93 -20.70
C LEU A 220 -8.93 -28.17 -20.13
N GLY A 221 -8.72 -29.21 -20.95
CA GLY A 221 -8.05 -30.44 -20.54
C GLY A 221 -6.58 -30.17 -20.19
N ALA A 222 -5.88 -29.39 -21.02
CA ALA A 222 -4.51 -28.96 -20.77
C ALA A 222 -4.38 -28.13 -19.49
N VAL A 223 -5.35 -27.25 -19.22
CA VAL A 223 -5.39 -26.47 -17.97
C VAL A 223 -5.58 -27.37 -16.76
N ILE A 224 -6.57 -28.27 -16.77
CA ILE A 224 -6.83 -29.19 -15.66
C ILE A 224 -5.61 -30.08 -15.39
N ALA A 225 -4.99 -30.62 -16.43
CA ALA A 225 -3.77 -31.41 -16.31
C ALA A 225 -2.61 -30.59 -15.71
N GLY A 226 -2.47 -29.33 -16.12
CA GLY A 226 -1.44 -28.41 -15.63
C GLY A 226 -1.59 -28.03 -14.14
N LEU A 227 -2.80 -28.05 -13.61
CA LEU A 227 -3.05 -27.77 -12.19
C LEU A 227 -2.57 -28.90 -11.25
N LYS A 228 -2.17 -30.06 -11.80
CA LYS A 228 -1.81 -31.28 -11.05
C LYS A 228 -2.90 -31.70 -10.05
N LEU A 229 -4.15 -31.44 -10.42
CA LEU A 229 -5.31 -31.91 -9.66
C LEU A 229 -5.63 -33.33 -10.12
N ASP A 230 -5.88 -34.22 -9.17
CA ASP A 230 -6.38 -35.55 -9.47
C ASP A 230 -7.86 -35.42 -9.88
N PRO A 231 -8.26 -35.83 -11.10
CA PRO A 231 -9.62 -35.62 -11.58
C PRO A 231 -10.70 -36.31 -10.74
N LEU A 232 -10.37 -37.37 -10.00
CA LEU A 232 -11.31 -38.12 -9.15
C LEU A 232 -11.34 -37.56 -7.73
N LEU A 233 -10.19 -37.22 -7.16
CA LEU A 233 -10.08 -36.67 -5.81
C LEU A 233 -10.42 -35.18 -5.73
N ASN A 234 -10.30 -34.44 -6.85
CA ASN A 234 -10.53 -33.00 -6.93
C ASN A 234 -11.77 -32.63 -7.76
N THR A 235 -12.70 -33.55 -8.00
CA THR A 235 -13.98 -33.27 -8.69
C THR A 235 -14.70 -32.04 -8.14
N SER A 236 -14.81 -31.93 -6.81
CA SER A 236 -15.44 -30.78 -6.14
C SER A 236 -14.69 -29.47 -6.41
N LEU A 237 -13.36 -29.51 -6.41
CA LEU A 237 -12.51 -28.36 -6.68
C LEU A 237 -12.64 -27.88 -8.13
N ILE A 238 -12.58 -28.81 -9.09
CA ILE A 238 -12.72 -28.51 -10.51
C ILE A 238 -14.11 -27.93 -10.80
N SER A 239 -15.15 -28.49 -10.19
CA SER A 239 -16.52 -27.98 -10.28
C SER A 239 -16.62 -26.54 -9.75
N GLN A 240 -16.07 -26.25 -8.57
CA GLN A 240 -16.07 -24.92 -7.97
C GLN A 240 -15.31 -23.87 -8.78
N LEU A 241 -14.26 -24.28 -9.51
CA LEU A 241 -13.51 -23.37 -10.35
C LEU A 241 -14.30 -22.92 -11.59
N GLU A 242 -15.34 -23.66 -12.01
CA GLU A 242 -16.20 -23.34 -13.16
C GLU A 242 -15.40 -22.86 -14.39
N LEU A 243 -14.30 -23.57 -14.72
CA LEU A 243 -13.38 -23.15 -15.78
C LEU A 243 -14.01 -23.19 -17.17
N THR A 244 -15.11 -23.95 -17.34
CA THR A 244 -15.92 -23.99 -18.56
C THR A 244 -16.60 -22.66 -18.88
N ASN A 245 -16.75 -21.78 -17.88
CA ASN A 245 -17.40 -20.47 -18.05
C ASN A 245 -16.41 -19.38 -18.51
N LEU A 246 -15.12 -19.71 -18.62
CA LEU A 246 -14.09 -18.77 -19.06
C LEU A 246 -14.09 -18.64 -20.59
N ASN A 247 -13.98 -17.41 -21.08
CA ASN A 247 -13.67 -17.20 -22.50
C ASN A 247 -12.21 -17.56 -22.81
N ASP A 248 -11.86 -17.68 -24.09
CA ASP A 248 -10.53 -18.14 -24.52
C ASP A 248 -9.36 -17.30 -23.97
N GLY A 249 -9.55 -15.98 -23.80
CA GLY A 249 -8.55 -15.09 -23.23
C GLY A 249 -8.40 -15.26 -21.71
N GLU A 250 -9.52 -15.44 -21.01
CA GLU A 250 -9.55 -15.73 -19.58
C GLU A 250 -8.93 -17.10 -19.28
N LEU A 251 -9.24 -18.12 -20.09
CA LEU A 251 -8.69 -19.46 -19.94
C LEU A 251 -7.17 -19.47 -20.17
N ASN A 252 -6.68 -18.79 -21.21
CA ASN A 252 -5.24 -18.63 -21.44
C ASN A 252 -4.56 -17.88 -20.29
N CYS A 253 -5.17 -16.80 -19.81
CA CYS A 253 -4.66 -16.10 -18.62
C CYS A 253 -4.56 -17.04 -17.43
N PHE A 254 -5.61 -17.79 -17.13
CA PHE A 254 -5.67 -18.68 -15.98
C PHE A 254 -4.65 -19.81 -16.08
N ALA A 255 -4.44 -20.35 -17.28
CA ALA A 255 -3.43 -21.36 -17.57
C ALA A 255 -2.00 -20.87 -17.28
N GLN A 256 -1.73 -19.58 -17.48
CA GLN A 256 -0.43 -18.98 -17.24
C GLN A 256 -0.27 -18.55 -15.77
N LEU A 257 -1.28 -17.87 -15.20
CA LEU A 257 -1.21 -17.37 -13.82
C LEU A 257 -1.25 -18.49 -12.78
N SER A 258 -1.97 -19.58 -13.03
CA SER A 258 -2.03 -20.71 -12.08
C SER A 258 -0.69 -21.45 -11.91
N LYS A 259 0.28 -21.22 -12.82
CA LYS A 259 1.67 -21.70 -12.75
C LYS A 259 2.59 -20.79 -11.95
N LYS A 260 2.19 -19.53 -11.72
CA LYS A 260 2.98 -18.59 -10.92
C LYS A 260 2.74 -18.86 -9.42
N PRO A 261 3.71 -18.54 -8.56
CA PRO A 261 3.47 -18.49 -7.12
C PRO A 261 2.30 -17.56 -6.81
N PHE A 262 1.45 -17.93 -5.84
CA PHE A 262 0.42 -17.01 -5.38
C PHE A 262 1.05 -15.74 -4.79
N GLY A 263 2.13 -15.91 -4.01
CA GLY A 263 2.83 -14.83 -3.33
C GLY A 263 2.19 -14.47 -1.99
N THR A 264 2.48 -13.27 -1.52
CA THR A 264 1.91 -12.68 -0.30
C THR A 264 1.71 -11.18 -0.56
N PHE A 265 0.71 -10.58 0.07
CA PHE A 265 0.52 -9.12 0.06
C PHE A 265 1.63 -8.38 0.82
N ASP A 266 2.48 -9.08 1.59
CA ASP A 266 3.69 -8.49 2.18
C ASP A 266 4.84 -8.34 1.15
N LYS A 267 4.70 -8.85 -0.08
CA LYS A 267 5.73 -8.81 -1.14
C LYS A 267 5.11 -8.55 -2.51
N LEU A 268 4.58 -7.34 -2.71
CA LEU A 268 3.78 -6.94 -3.87
C LEU A 268 4.58 -6.47 -5.10
N TRP A 269 5.87 -6.77 -5.15
CA TRP A 269 6.70 -6.71 -6.37
C TRP A 269 7.19 -8.05 -6.88
N ALA A 270 6.79 -9.18 -6.28
CA ALA A 270 7.24 -10.49 -6.76
C ALA A 270 6.49 -10.89 -8.03
N ASP A 271 7.06 -11.80 -8.86
CA ASP A 271 6.33 -12.39 -9.98
C ASP A 271 5.25 -13.36 -9.48
N SER A 272 4.13 -12.79 -9.05
CA SER A 272 3.10 -13.47 -8.27
C SER A 272 1.68 -13.09 -8.67
N VAL A 273 0.71 -13.89 -8.25
CA VAL A 273 -0.72 -13.58 -8.41
C VAL A 273 -1.11 -12.40 -7.50
N ALA A 274 -0.62 -12.34 -6.27
CA ALA A 274 -0.90 -11.26 -5.32
C ALA A 274 -0.51 -9.88 -5.86
N CYS A 275 0.69 -9.75 -6.47
CA CYS A 275 1.10 -8.52 -7.14
C CYS A 275 0.11 -8.12 -8.26
N ARG A 276 -0.33 -9.09 -9.06
CA ARG A 276 -1.27 -8.85 -10.16
C ARG A 276 -2.68 -8.50 -9.68
N THR A 277 -3.10 -9.00 -8.52
CA THR A 277 -4.36 -8.58 -7.88
C THR A 277 -4.34 -7.08 -7.58
N VAL A 278 -3.23 -6.56 -7.04
CA VAL A 278 -3.07 -5.13 -6.75
C VAL A 278 -3.05 -4.32 -8.05
N HIS A 279 -2.31 -4.78 -9.06
CA HIS A 279 -2.27 -4.09 -10.35
C HIS A 279 -3.57 -4.15 -11.13
N LEU A 280 -4.42 -5.16 -10.92
CA LEU A 280 -5.76 -5.18 -11.50
C LEU A 280 -6.65 -4.10 -10.86
N ILE A 281 -6.57 -3.92 -9.54
CA ILE A 281 -7.31 -2.84 -8.84
C ILE A 281 -6.88 -1.48 -9.40
N LEU A 282 -5.57 -1.26 -9.56
CA LEU A 282 -5.05 -0.01 -10.12
C LEU A 282 -5.34 0.15 -11.61
N ALA A 283 -5.48 -0.95 -12.37
CA ALA A 283 -5.89 -0.88 -13.77
C ALA A 283 -7.33 -0.37 -13.95
N GLU A 284 -8.20 -0.47 -12.94
CA GLU A 284 -9.52 0.19 -12.97
C GLU A 284 -9.41 1.73 -12.95
N VAL A 285 -8.28 2.25 -12.44
CA VAL A 285 -7.96 3.68 -12.37
C VAL A 285 -7.19 4.11 -13.63
N ASP A 286 -6.05 3.47 -13.90
CA ASP A 286 -5.29 3.69 -15.14
C ASP A 286 -4.91 2.38 -15.84
N PRO A 287 -5.73 1.94 -16.80
CA PRO A 287 -5.43 0.75 -17.59
C PRO A 287 -4.11 0.87 -18.37
N GLY A 288 -3.74 2.07 -18.85
CA GLY A 288 -2.56 2.25 -19.70
C GLY A 288 -1.25 1.95 -18.98
N VAL A 289 -1.16 2.33 -17.71
CA VAL A 289 0.01 2.06 -16.86
C VAL A 289 -0.06 0.67 -16.25
N HIS A 290 -1.20 0.24 -15.73
CA HIS A 290 -1.24 -0.95 -14.87
C HIS A 290 -1.56 -2.26 -15.58
N CYS A 291 -2.24 -2.24 -16.74
CA CYS A 291 -2.51 -3.47 -17.49
C CYS A 291 -1.24 -4.25 -17.86
N PRO A 292 -0.14 -3.63 -18.34
CA PRO A 292 1.13 -4.33 -18.56
C PRO A 292 1.61 -5.16 -17.36
N HIS A 293 1.34 -4.68 -16.14
CA HIS A 293 1.77 -5.34 -14.90
C HIS A 293 0.90 -6.57 -14.55
N VAL A 294 -0.36 -6.58 -14.95
CA VAL A 294 -1.27 -7.74 -14.80
C VAL A 294 -0.88 -8.88 -15.76
N GLY A 295 -0.17 -8.54 -16.85
CA GLY A 295 0.22 -9.46 -17.90
C GLY A 295 1.22 -10.56 -17.50
N PRO A 296 1.51 -11.49 -18.41
CA PRO A 296 2.33 -12.67 -18.11
C PRO A 296 3.78 -12.33 -17.77
N THR A 297 4.31 -11.26 -18.37
CA THR A 297 5.66 -10.73 -18.10
C THR A 297 5.72 -9.88 -16.84
N GLY A 298 4.57 -9.49 -16.28
CA GLY A 298 4.49 -8.58 -15.14
C GLY A 298 4.87 -7.13 -15.44
N GLY A 299 5.12 -6.79 -16.72
CA GLY A 299 5.38 -5.42 -17.18
C GLY A 299 6.54 -4.72 -16.46
N GLY A 300 7.47 -5.48 -15.87
CA GLY A 300 8.55 -4.95 -15.04
C GLY A 300 8.14 -4.51 -13.63
N LYS A 301 6.86 -4.64 -13.22
CA LYS A 301 6.44 -4.38 -11.82
C LYS A 301 6.22 -5.66 -11.04
N CYS A 302 5.49 -6.63 -11.59
CA CYS A 302 5.33 -7.96 -11.00
C CYS A 302 6.43 -8.90 -11.47
N VAL A 303 7.68 -8.62 -11.07
CA VAL A 303 8.88 -9.38 -11.46
C VAL A 303 9.81 -9.53 -10.27
N ASP A 304 10.48 -10.67 -10.11
CA ASP A 304 11.35 -10.86 -8.96
C ASP A 304 12.55 -9.90 -8.98
N TYR A 305 12.67 -9.09 -7.93
CA TYR A 305 13.80 -8.17 -7.73
C TYR A 305 14.84 -8.72 -6.74
N PRO A 306 16.15 -8.42 -6.93
CA PRO A 306 17.18 -8.81 -5.96
C PRO A 306 17.03 -8.10 -4.63
N TYR A 307 17.09 -8.82 -3.50
CA TYR A 307 16.97 -8.30 -2.13
C TYR A 307 17.71 -6.97 -1.87
N ASN A 308 18.91 -6.78 -2.43
CA ASN A 308 19.67 -5.55 -2.22
C ASN A 308 19.04 -4.34 -2.92
N ASN A 309 18.64 -4.50 -4.18
CA ASN A 309 17.98 -3.44 -4.97
C ASN A 309 16.64 -3.03 -4.33
N ARG A 310 16.03 -4.00 -3.66
CA ARG A 310 14.75 -3.88 -2.98
C ARG A 310 14.82 -3.01 -1.72
N LEU A 311 15.89 -3.12 -0.95
CA LEU A 311 15.95 -2.58 0.42
C LEU A 311 17.01 -1.49 0.63
N PHE A 312 18.06 -1.46 -0.19
CA PHE A 312 19.26 -0.68 0.12
C PHE A 312 19.76 0.18 -1.04
N ASP A 313 19.19 0.03 -2.24
CA ASP A 313 19.56 0.84 -3.40
C ASP A 313 18.83 2.19 -3.38
N ASP A 314 19.19 2.98 -2.36
CA ASP A 314 18.54 4.25 -2.03
C ASP A 314 18.94 5.37 -2.98
N ILE A 315 20.16 5.36 -3.53
CA ILE A 315 20.66 6.46 -4.38
C ILE A 315 19.82 6.62 -5.66
N PRO A 316 19.48 5.55 -6.41
CA PRO A 316 18.63 5.70 -7.60
C PRO A 316 17.23 6.24 -7.30
N LEU A 317 16.68 6.00 -6.11
CA LEU A 317 15.32 6.38 -5.75
C LEU A 317 15.25 7.74 -5.06
N PHE A 318 16.10 7.93 -4.06
CA PHE A 318 16.13 9.10 -3.21
C PHE A 318 17.19 10.10 -3.64
N GLY A 319 18.02 9.82 -4.64
CA GLY A 319 19.12 10.68 -5.10
C GLY A 319 20.35 10.69 -4.18
N GLU A 320 20.21 10.29 -2.92
CA GLU A 320 21.29 10.19 -1.95
C GLU A 320 20.96 9.18 -0.84
N LYS A 321 21.99 8.69 -0.15
CA LYS A 321 21.86 7.68 0.91
C LYS A 321 21.24 8.22 2.21
N TYR A 322 21.40 9.50 2.50
CA TYR A 322 21.05 10.10 3.80
C TYR A 322 19.89 11.09 3.69
N ARG A 323 19.01 10.92 2.70
CA ARG A 323 17.89 11.83 2.40
C ARG A 323 17.03 12.11 3.63
N PHE A 324 16.75 11.11 4.46
CA PHE A 324 15.92 11.23 5.67
C PHE A 324 16.71 11.58 6.94
N ARG A 325 17.82 12.30 6.81
CA ARG A 325 18.59 12.84 7.94
C ARG A 325 18.46 14.36 7.95
N CYS A 326 18.19 14.93 9.12
CA CYS A 326 18.27 16.38 9.27
C CYS A 326 19.67 16.89 8.90
N PRO A 327 19.78 18.01 8.16
CA PRO A 327 21.06 18.65 7.93
C PRO A 327 21.78 18.88 9.26
N HIS A 328 23.07 18.58 9.30
CA HIS A 328 23.91 19.02 10.41
C HIS A 328 24.26 20.49 10.15
N ASP A 329 23.98 21.36 11.12
CA ASP A 329 24.49 22.73 11.14
C ASP A 329 26.03 22.76 11.18
#